data_AF-A0A2U2X262-F1
#
_entry.id   AF-A0A2U2X262-F1
#
_cell.length_a   1.000
_cell.length_b   1.000
_cell.length_c   1.000
_cell.angle_alpha   90.00
_cell.angle_beta   90.00
_cell.angle_gamma   90.00
#
_symmetry.space_group_name_H-M   'P 1'
#
loop_
_entity.id
_entity.type
_entity.pdbx_description
1 polymer ?
#
loop_
_entity_poly.entity_id
_entity_poly.type
_entity_poly.pdbx_seq_one_letter_code
_entity_poly.pdbx_strand_id
1 'polypeptide(L)'
;MKKLFFIPLITLFVACTSDPKDASEIDLDDFKERISYALGADMGTNFTNVPEEIFNMLDKKELENGFYEFLTKENLKTTDCIGILEAALSSPSGIDTSKYQMSEISHCYGSIFGEMMRNSLISKDAMGEINPEIARIGFANSLTKTDTLIPVEERQQMIMNFNNDLNNFAGEEFMIKMSKEHKHDVKEEGYILIENEEGSETPIDLSGEYNIVYTMTNIAGDTIISTLKDPKLSDEENAQVVNADDIVFPEAWKLAAKNMKVGAEYTIHTSHELAYGEEGLRSPNSPNYVIQPFSAITIYSKVLSQGERFGEVKANGQKVIEQAKMRPNTKVDTSGYILTTLEEGKGPKVQKGDDVQAHYILSNSKGEVIENSYMASSQNNQPAPSFSLNGVVLGWQYAIPEMREGGRYKLVLPYYLAYGEQGNQSIQPYETLTFEIEVIKSGAEGTLVQSRQPQQQQQFSEEQMRQLQEQLQQQQQQQQ
;
A
#
# COMPACT_ATOMS: atom_id res chain seq x y z
N MET A 1 -24.05 39.17 77.89
CA MET A 1 -22.61 38.98 77.59
C MET A 1 -22.44 37.61 76.96
N LYS A 2 -21.84 37.57 75.77
CA LYS A 2 -21.83 36.43 74.83
C LYS A 2 -20.94 35.28 75.33
N LYS A 3 -21.39 34.04 75.10
CA LYS A 3 -20.69 32.79 75.38
C LYS A 3 -19.53 32.57 74.40
N LEU A 4 -18.34 32.25 74.90
CA LEU A 4 -17.21 31.77 74.10
C LEU A 4 -17.38 30.26 73.83
N PHE A 5 -17.38 29.88 72.56
CA PHE A 5 -17.19 28.51 72.10
C PHE A 5 -15.72 28.33 71.68
N PHE A 6 -15.06 27.32 72.24
CA PHE A 6 -13.77 26.83 71.78
C PHE A 6 -13.99 25.96 70.53
N ILE A 7 -13.35 26.31 69.41
CA ILE A 7 -13.29 25.49 68.19
C ILE A 7 -11.89 24.85 68.17
N PRO A 8 -11.75 23.53 67.97
CA PRO A 8 -10.46 22.89 67.85
C PRO A 8 -9.86 23.20 66.47
N LEU A 9 -8.58 23.57 66.48
CA LEU A 9 -7.78 23.82 65.29
C LEU A 9 -7.60 22.51 64.51
N ILE A 10 -8.33 22.37 63.40
CA ILE A 10 -8.15 21.27 62.44
C ILE A 10 -6.81 21.50 61.75
N THR A 11 -5.85 20.60 62.00
CA THR A 11 -4.61 20.48 61.23
C THR A 11 -4.95 20.11 59.80
N LEU A 12 -4.80 21.06 58.87
CA LEU A 12 -4.77 20.79 57.44
C LEU A 12 -3.57 19.88 57.14
N PHE A 13 -3.85 18.65 56.69
CA PHE A 13 -2.89 17.89 55.90
C PHE A 13 -2.72 18.62 54.57
N VAL A 14 -1.58 19.28 54.41
CA VAL A 14 -1.08 19.69 53.10
C VAL A 14 -0.75 18.40 52.37
N ALA A 15 -1.55 18.04 51.37
CA ALA A 15 -1.16 17.06 50.38
C ALA A 15 0.07 17.64 49.65
N CYS A 16 1.24 17.09 49.93
CA CYS A 16 2.42 17.33 49.11
C CYS A 16 2.09 16.84 47.70
N THR A 17 1.89 17.77 46.77
CA THR A 17 2.12 17.53 45.36
C THR A 17 3.56 17.04 45.24
N SER A 18 3.77 15.78 44.87
CA SER A 18 5.08 15.31 44.46
C SER A 18 5.58 16.23 43.35
N ASP A 19 6.79 16.77 43.50
CA ASP A 19 7.44 17.52 42.42
C ASP A 19 7.44 16.67 41.13
N PRO A 20 7.29 17.29 39.94
CA PRO A 20 7.34 16.56 38.68
C PRO A 20 8.69 15.86 38.57
N LYS A 21 8.66 14.55 38.28
CA LYS A 21 9.86 13.73 38.14
C LYS A 21 10.80 14.36 37.10
N ASP A 22 12.08 14.49 37.44
CA ASP A 22 13.12 14.87 36.47
C ASP A 22 13.53 13.64 35.63
N ALA A 23 14.17 13.84 34.48
CA ALA A 23 14.66 12.77 33.62
C ALA A 23 15.62 11.79 34.34
N SER A 24 16.22 12.22 35.45
CA SER A 24 17.07 11.41 36.32
C SER A 24 16.31 10.46 37.26
N GLU A 25 14.98 10.56 37.32
CA GLU A 25 14.10 9.80 38.22
C GLU A 25 13.22 8.77 37.47
N ILE A 26 13.47 8.56 36.17
CA ILE A 26 12.80 7.53 35.37
C ILE A 26 13.41 6.18 35.69
N ASP A 27 12.60 5.24 36.16
CA ASP A 27 12.99 3.86 36.32
C ASP A 27 12.91 3.14 34.96
N LEU A 28 14.04 3.03 34.27
CA LEU A 28 14.11 2.34 32.98
C LEU A 28 14.05 0.81 33.12
N ASP A 29 14.06 0.25 34.34
CA ASP A 29 13.81 -1.17 34.57
C ASP A 29 12.30 -1.47 34.68
N ASP A 30 11.47 -0.47 35.01
CA ASP A 30 10.00 -0.58 34.97
C ASP A 30 9.48 -0.42 33.52
N PHE A 31 8.83 -1.47 33.00
CA PHE A 31 8.34 -1.47 31.63
C PHE A 31 7.38 -0.32 31.36
N LYS A 32 6.48 0.00 32.31
CA LYS A 32 5.46 1.04 32.14
C LYS A 32 6.09 2.43 32.06
N GLU A 33 7.04 2.77 32.93
CA GLU A 33 7.78 4.03 32.82
C GLU A 33 8.60 4.06 31.52
N ARG A 34 9.28 2.97 31.19
CA ARG A 34 10.12 2.87 30.00
C ARG A 34 9.33 3.05 28.69
N ILE A 35 8.20 2.36 28.51
CA ILE A 35 7.36 2.50 27.31
C ILE A 35 6.69 3.87 27.24
N SER A 36 6.29 4.42 28.39
CA SER A 36 5.74 5.78 28.46
C SER A 36 6.74 6.81 27.95
N TYR A 37 7.99 6.70 28.41
CA TYR A 37 9.07 7.56 27.95
C TYR A 37 9.28 7.42 26.44
N ALA A 38 9.35 6.18 25.95
CA ALA A 38 9.55 5.90 24.54
C ALA A 38 8.46 6.50 23.65
N LEU A 39 7.18 6.31 23.99
CA LEU A 39 6.03 6.87 23.27
C LEU A 39 6.04 8.40 23.27
N GLY A 40 6.31 9.02 24.41
CA GLY A 40 6.44 10.48 24.50
C GLY A 40 7.59 11.01 23.64
N ALA A 41 8.76 10.37 23.72
CA ALA A 41 9.92 10.74 22.93
C ALA A 41 9.65 10.59 21.42
N ASP A 42 8.96 9.52 21.00
CA ASP A 42 8.56 9.31 19.61
C ASP A 42 7.65 10.44 19.09
N MET A 43 6.66 10.87 19.87
CA MET A 43 5.84 12.02 19.54
C MET A 43 6.68 13.30 19.34
N GLY A 44 7.71 13.50 20.15
CA GLY A 44 8.62 14.64 20.02
C GLY A 44 9.50 14.58 18.75
N THR A 45 9.73 13.41 18.18
CA THR A 45 10.51 13.29 16.93
C THR A 45 9.81 13.95 15.73
N ASN A 46 8.49 14.13 15.76
CA ASN A 46 7.77 14.82 14.68
C ASN A 46 8.29 16.26 14.42
N PHE A 47 8.95 16.87 15.41
CA PHE A 47 9.57 18.18 15.27
C PHE A 47 10.89 18.17 14.50
N THR A 48 11.51 17.01 14.23
CA THR A 48 12.73 16.94 13.39
C THR A 48 12.44 17.33 11.94
N ASN A 49 11.18 17.25 11.50
CA ASN A 49 10.75 17.66 10.16
C ASN A 49 10.42 19.15 10.07
N VAL A 50 10.39 19.88 11.20
CA VAL A 50 10.14 21.32 11.23
C VAL A 50 11.46 22.04 10.93
N PRO A 51 11.49 23.02 9.99
CA PRO A 51 12.70 23.80 9.72
C PRO A 51 13.28 24.41 11.01
N GLU A 52 14.61 24.32 11.17
CA GLU A 52 15.30 24.71 12.41
C GLU A 52 14.98 26.16 12.82
N GLU A 53 14.84 27.06 11.86
CA GLU A 53 14.48 28.47 12.07
C GLU A 53 13.09 28.61 12.73
N ILE A 54 12.13 27.82 12.27
CA ILE A 54 10.77 27.78 12.81
C ILE A 54 10.78 27.12 14.18
N PHE A 55 11.50 26.00 14.32
CA PHE A 55 11.58 25.27 15.58
C PHE A 55 12.19 26.12 16.70
N ASN A 56 13.21 26.93 16.40
CA ASN A 56 13.85 27.82 17.36
C ASN A 56 12.96 28.98 17.82
N MET A 57 11.89 29.29 17.09
CA MET A 57 10.89 30.29 17.51
C MET A 57 9.92 29.75 18.55
N LEU A 58 9.70 28.43 18.60
CA LEU A 58 8.70 27.81 19.47
C LEU A 58 9.12 27.81 20.94
N ASP A 59 8.14 28.03 21.82
CA ASP A 59 8.30 27.86 23.26
C ASP A 59 8.21 26.37 23.62
N LYS A 60 9.37 25.77 23.91
CA LYS A 60 9.51 24.35 24.23
C LYS A 60 8.75 23.96 25.49
N LYS A 61 8.63 24.87 26.47
CA LYS A 61 7.88 24.58 27.69
C LYS A 61 6.39 24.54 27.40
N GLU A 62 5.91 25.44 26.54
CA GLU A 62 4.51 25.43 26.13
C GLU A 62 4.17 24.26 25.19
N LEU A 63 5.08 23.84 24.31
CA LEU A 63 4.92 22.58 23.54
C LEU A 63 4.70 21.39 24.49
N GLU A 64 5.54 21.27 25.51
CA GLU A 64 5.44 20.23 26.54
C GLU A 64 4.13 20.31 27.34
N ASN A 65 3.73 21.52 27.74
CA ASN A 65 2.47 21.74 28.47
C ASN A 65 1.26 21.35 27.62
N GLY A 66 1.22 21.79 26.35
CA GLY A 66 0.15 21.46 25.41
C GLY A 66 0.05 19.96 25.15
N PHE A 67 1.19 19.29 24.94
CA PHE A 67 1.25 17.83 24.82
C PHE A 67 0.65 17.13 26.04
N TYR A 68 1.10 17.46 27.25
CA TYR A 68 0.63 16.79 28.46
C TYR A 68 -0.85 17.06 28.76
N GLU A 69 -1.29 18.29 28.57
CA GLU A 69 -2.66 18.69 28.84
C GLU A 69 -3.64 17.94 27.93
N PHE A 70 -3.34 17.82 26.64
CA PHE A 70 -4.17 17.10 25.68
C PHE A 70 -3.98 15.58 25.75
N LEU A 71 -2.87 15.08 26.28
CA LEU A 71 -2.73 13.67 26.61
C LEU A 71 -3.68 13.26 27.76
N THR A 72 -3.90 14.14 28.73
CA THR A 72 -4.56 13.79 30.01
C THR A 72 -6.01 14.25 30.15
N LYS A 73 -6.43 15.32 29.46
CA LYS A 73 -7.78 15.90 29.62
C LYS A 73 -8.72 15.55 28.48
N GLU A 74 -9.56 14.53 28.66
CA GLU A 74 -10.49 14.01 27.65
C GLU A 74 -11.42 15.05 27.01
N ASN A 75 -11.75 16.12 27.75
CA ASN A 75 -12.67 17.16 27.28
C ASN A 75 -12.02 18.16 26.31
N LEU A 76 -10.68 18.16 26.18
CA LEU A 76 -9.96 19.03 25.26
C LEU A 76 -9.77 18.34 23.91
N LYS A 77 -10.00 19.09 22.83
CA LYS A 77 -9.80 18.61 21.45
C LYS A 77 -8.99 19.62 20.68
N THR A 78 -8.12 19.17 19.77
CA THR A 78 -7.30 20.08 18.96
C THR A 78 -8.17 21.02 18.12
N THR A 79 -9.46 20.70 17.92
CA THR A 79 -10.46 21.62 17.38
C THR A 79 -10.53 22.96 18.12
N ASP A 80 -10.24 22.98 19.41
CA ASP A 80 -10.17 24.19 20.24
C ASP A 80 -8.96 25.08 19.86
N CYS A 81 -7.96 24.51 19.20
CA CYS A 81 -6.74 25.15 18.73
C CYS A 81 -6.70 25.45 17.22
N ILE A 82 -7.64 24.93 16.42
CA ILE A 82 -7.63 25.06 14.95
C ILE A 82 -7.48 26.51 14.50
N GLY A 83 -8.26 27.43 15.07
CA GLY A 83 -8.21 28.85 14.66
C GLY A 83 -6.89 29.56 15.00
N ILE A 84 -6.14 29.06 16.00
CA ILE A 84 -4.81 29.55 16.35
C ILE A 84 -3.79 29.00 15.35
N LEU A 85 -3.83 27.69 15.11
CA LEU A 85 -2.91 27.00 14.20
C LEU A 85 -3.08 27.49 12.76
N GLU A 86 -4.31 27.63 12.27
CA GLU A 86 -4.58 28.15 10.92
C GLU A 86 -4.06 29.57 10.74
N ALA A 87 -4.27 30.45 11.73
CA ALA A 87 -3.75 31.80 11.69
C ALA A 87 -2.22 31.81 11.68
N ALA A 88 -1.61 31.05 12.58
CA ALA A 88 -0.16 30.98 12.77
C ALA A 88 0.59 30.34 11.59
N LEU A 89 0.01 29.33 10.95
CA LEU A 89 0.63 28.54 9.87
C LEU A 89 0.18 28.96 8.46
N SER A 90 -0.60 30.05 8.35
CA SER A 90 -1.07 30.57 7.06
C SER A 90 0.02 31.20 6.19
N SER A 91 1.18 31.54 6.79
CA SER A 91 2.29 32.19 6.10
C SER A 91 3.29 31.15 5.56
N PRO A 92 3.63 31.16 4.26
CA PRO A 92 4.65 30.29 3.69
C PRO A 92 6.07 30.55 4.22
N SER A 93 6.29 31.68 4.90
CA SER A 93 7.61 32.17 5.32
C SER A 93 7.87 32.12 6.83
N GLY A 94 7.00 31.47 7.61
CA GLY A 94 7.20 31.28 9.06
C GLY A 94 5.91 31.34 9.87
N ILE A 95 6.05 31.46 11.20
CA ILE A 95 4.91 31.55 12.13
C ILE A 95 4.41 32.99 12.22
N ASP A 96 3.13 33.23 11.92
CA ASP A 96 2.49 34.53 12.10
C ASP A 96 2.04 34.74 13.56
N THR A 97 2.70 35.68 14.24
CA THR A 97 2.41 36.06 15.64
C THR A 97 1.61 37.37 15.75
N SER A 98 1.00 37.84 14.67
CA SER A 98 0.23 39.11 14.68
C SER A 98 -1.04 39.04 15.52
N LYS A 99 -1.62 37.84 15.65
CA LYS A 99 -2.91 37.59 16.31
C LYS A 99 -2.79 36.84 17.64
N TYR A 100 -1.79 35.96 17.77
CA TYR A 100 -1.60 35.09 18.93
C TYR A 100 -0.14 35.12 19.38
N GLN A 101 0.07 34.97 20.69
CA GLN A 101 1.43 34.90 21.24
C GLN A 101 2.09 33.57 20.89
N MET A 102 3.41 33.57 20.82
CA MET A 102 4.18 32.36 20.55
C MET A 102 3.93 31.25 21.58
N SER A 103 3.67 31.60 22.84
CA SER A 103 3.29 30.64 23.89
C SER A 103 1.98 29.92 23.58
N GLU A 104 0.94 30.67 23.15
CA GLU A 104 -0.37 30.12 22.77
C GLU A 104 -0.25 29.23 21.52
N ILE A 105 0.54 29.67 20.54
CA ILE A 105 0.80 28.91 19.31
C ILE A 105 1.54 27.61 19.65
N SER A 106 2.58 27.69 20.48
CA SER A 106 3.40 26.54 20.88
C SER A 106 2.58 25.54 21.69
N HIS A 107 1.75 25.99 22.63
CA HIS A 107 0.81 25.13 23.35
C HIS A 107 -0.13 24.38 22.40
N CYS A 108 -0.74 25.10 21.47
CA CYS A 108 -1.61 24.50 20.45
C CYS A 108 -0.90 23.59 19.45
N TYR A 109 0.40 23.74 19.27
CA TYR A 109 1.16 22.85 18.39
C TYR A 109 1.58 21.57 19.13
N GLY A 110 1.89 21.66 20.42
CA GLY A 110 2.11 20.49 21.29
C GLY A 110 0.84 19.66 21.50
N SER A 111 -0.33 20.31 21.57
CA SER A 111 -1.62 19.64 21.79
C SER A 111 -1.99 18.62 20.71
N ILE A 112 -1.57 18.84 19.46
CA ILE A 112 -1.77 17.91 18.33
C ILE A 112 -1.25 16.52 18.69
N PHE A 113 -0.01 16.46 19.19
CA PHE A 113 0.67 15.21 19.49
C PHE A 113 0.14 14.56 20.77
N GLY A 114 -0.24 15.38 21.76
CA GLY A 114 -0.88 14.91 22.98
C GLY A 114 -2.21 14.22 22.70
N GLU A 115 -3.07 14.87 21.91
CA GLU A 115 -4.36 14.29 21.49
C GLU A 115 -4.17 13.07 20.59
N MET A 116 -3.22 13.11 19.64
CA MET A 116 -2.93 11.98 18.76
C MET A 116 -2.55 10.72 19.57
N MET A 117 -1.63 10.86 20.53
CA MET A 117 -1.22 9.76 21.41
C MET A 117 -2.38 9.28 22.28
N ARG A 118 -3.15 10.20 22.88
CA ARG A 118 -4.33 9.85 23.68
C ARG A 118 -5.35 9.07 22.88
N ASN A 119 -5.72 9.53 21.68
CA ASN A 119 -6.71 8.86 20.85
C ASN A 119 -6.26 7.46 20.44
N SER A 120 -4.97 7.30 20.10
CA SER A 120 -4.37 5.99 19.82
C SER A 120 -4.52 5.03 21.01
N LEU A 121 -4.21 5.49 22.23
CA LEU A 121 -4.31 4.67 23.45
C LEU A 121 -5.76 4.38 23.85
N ILE A 122 -6.66 5.38 23.82
CA ILE A 122 -8.08 5.20 24.15
C ILE A 122 -8.73 4.19 23.20
N SER A 123 -8.39 4.24 21.91
CA SER A 123 -8.96 3.31 20.92
C SER A 123 -8.67 1.83 21.22
N LYS A 124 -7.65 1.55 22.05
CA LYS A 124 -7.20 0.22 22.45
C LYS A 124 -7.32 -0.04 23.96
N ASP A 125 -8.08 0.81 24.68
CA ASP A 125 -8.23 0.76 26.15
C ASP A 125 -6.88 0.77 26.91
N ALA A 126 -5.87 1.44 26.36
CA ALA A 126 -4.48 1.36 26.79
C ALA A 126 -4.01 2.57 27.62
N MET A 127 -4.90 3.49 27.99
CA MET A 127 -4.53 4.65 28.81
C MET A 127 -3.99 4.24 30.18
N GLY A 128 -4.43 3.10 30.72
CA GLY A 128 -3.94 2.52 31.96
C GLY A 128 -2.52 1.96 31.87
N GLU A 129 -2.01 1.69 30.67
CA GLU A 129 -0.71 1.06 30.41
C GLU A 129 0.45 2.05 30.36
N ILE A 130 0.15 3.34 30.43
CA ILE A 130 1.17 4.39 30.40
C ILE A 130 1.14 5.27 31.66
N ASN A 131 2.23 5.96 31.92
CA ASN A 131 2.35 7.06 32.84
C ASN A 131 2.48 8.37 32.03
N PRO A 132 1.41 9.19 31.96
CA PRO A 132 1.40 10.42 31.17
C PRO A 132 2.52 11.40 31.54
N GLU A 133 2.94 11.42 32.81
CA GLU A 133 4.02 12.29 33.26
C GLU A 133 5.38 11.84 32.71
N ILE A 134 5.61 10.54 32.64
CA ILE A 134 6.83 9.99 32.03
C ILE A 134 6.81 10.20 30.51
N ALA A 135 5.64 10.09 29.86
CA ALA A 135 5.48 10.44 28.45
C ALA A 135 5.78 11.94 28.20
N ARG A 136 5.32 12.84 29.07
CA ARG A 136 5.67 14.27 29.02
C ARG A 136 7.18 14.49 29.06
N ILE A 137 7.89 13.80 29.96
CA ILE A 137 9.35 13.89 30.08
C ILE A 137 10.03 13.35 28.80
N GLY A 138 9.55 12.23 28.24
CA GLY A 138 10.02 11.69 26.96
C GLY A 138 9.90 12.70 25.82
N PHE A 139 8.71 13.29 25.68
CA PHE A 139 8.42 14.32 24.69
C PHE A 139 9.35 15.52 24.82
N ALA A 140 9.48 16.08 26.03
CA ALA A 140 10.34 17.23 26.30
C ALA A 140 11.83 16.97 26.03
N ASN A 141 12.32 15.77 26.35
CA ASN A 141 13.70 15.39 26.01
C ASN A 141 13.92 15.33 24.50
N SER A 142 12.96 14.77 23.75
CA SER A 142 13.07 14.71 22.29
C SER A 142 13.01 16.08 21.60
N LEU A 143 12.43 17.11 22.24
CA LEU A 143 12.46 18.49 21.72
C LEU A 143 13.84 19.15 21.83
N THR A 144 14.72 18.64 22.70
CA THR A 144 15.95 19.36 23.09
C THR A 144 17.24 18.58 22.83
N LYS A 145 17.15 17.28 22.58
CA LYS A 145 18.31 16.39 22.45
C LYS A 145 18.19 15.50 21.21
N THR A 146 19.30 15.35 20.49
CA THR A 146 19.45 14.33 19.44
C THR A 146 19.49 12.91 20.01
N ASP A 147 20.02 12.74 21.23
CA ASP A 147 20.02 11.46 21.98
C ASP A 147 19.15 11.57 23.25
N THR A 148 18.10 10.76 23.33
CA THR A 148 17.22 10.64 24.50
C THR A 148 17.73 9.53 25.43
N LEU A 149 17.05 9.25 26.55
CA LEU A 149 17.47 8.23 27.52
C LEU A 149 17.46 6.79 26.96
N ILE A 150 16.73 6.56 25.88
CA ILE A 150 16.63 5.26 25.21
C ILE A 150 17.01 5.47 23.74
N PRO A 151 17.96 4.71 23.15
CA PRO A 151 18.33 4.83 21.74
C PRO A 151 17.14 4.71 20.78
N VAL A 152 17.20 5.41 19.64
CA VAL A 152 16.06 5.48 18.69
C VAL A 152 15.61 4.11 18.18
N GLU A 153 16.54 3.24 17.80
CA GLU A 153 16.24 1.89 17.30
C GLU A 153 15.54 1.05 18.38
N GLU A 154 15.99 1.16 19.63
CA GLU A 154 15.39 0.46 20.76
C GLU A 154 13.98 1.00 21.07
N ARG A 155 13.78 2.34 21.04
CA ARG A 155 12.45 2.94 21.19
C ARG A 155 11.50 2.46 20.10
N GLN A 156 11.94 2.45 18.85
CA GLN A 156 11.11 2.01 17.72
C GLN A 156 10.69 0.55 17.87
N GLN A 157 11.63 -0.34 18.24
CA GLN A 157 11.30 -1.75 18.49
C GLN A 157 10.33 -1.91 19.67
N MET A 158 10.54 -1.17 20.76
CA MET A 158 9.65 -1.18 21.92
C MET A 158 8.23 -0.73 21.57
N ILE A 159 8.10 0.39 20.86
CA ILE A 159 6.81 0.95 20.46
C ILE A 159 6.11 0.02 19.48
N MET A 160 6.85 -0.62 18.57
CA MET A 160 6.30 -1.62 17.66
C MET A 160 5.75 -2.82 18.46
N ASN A 161 6.54 -3.40 19.36
CA ASN A 161 6.11 -4.53 20.19
C ASN A 161 4.88 -4.17 21.04
N PHE A 162 4.90 -3.01 21.70
CA PHE A 162 3.77 -2.52 22.48
C PHE A 162 2.51 -2.36 21.64
N ASN A 163 2.61 -1.79 20.43
CA ASN A 163 1.46 -1.67 19.53
C ASN A 163 0.93 -3.03 19.06
N ASN A 164 1.82 -4.00 18.83
CA ASN A 164 1.46 -5.36 18.46
C ASN A 164 0.69 -6.05 19.59
N ASP A 165 1.19 -5.94 20.83
CA ASP A 165 0.53 -6.48 22.02
C ASP A 165 -0.86 -5.87 22.22
N LEU A 166 -0.98 -4.54 22.07
CA LEU A 166 -2.27 -3.84 22.17
C LEU A 166 -3.24 -4.26 21.06
N ASN A 167 -2.76 -4.42 19.83
CA ASN A 167 -3.59 -4.87 18.71
C ASN A 167 -4.11 -6.29 18.96
N ASN A 168 -3.23 -7.19 19.43
CA ASN A 168 -3.61 -8.56 19.73
C ASN A 168 -4.67 -8.61 20.85
N PHE A 169 -4.40 -7.96 21.98
CA PHE A 169 -5.32 -7.93 23.12
C PHE A 169 -6.68 -7.33 22.76
N ALA A 170 -6.69 -6.17 22.10
CA ALA A 170 -7.93 -5.53 21.69
C ALA A 170 -8.69 -6.37 20.65
N GLY A 171 -7.97 -7.08 19.79
CA GLY A 171 -8.54 -8.04 18.83
C GLY A 171 -9.17 -9.27 19.50
N GLU A 172 -8.52 -9.83 20.52
CA GLU A 172 -9.08 -10.95 21.32
C GLU A 172 -10.37 -10.54 22.03
N GLU A 173 -10.37 -9.41 22.73
CA GLU A 173 -11.56 -8.88 23.41
C GLU A 173 -12.69 -8.58 22.43
N PHE A 174 -12.36 -8.01 21.26
CA PHE A 174 -13.30 -7.80 20.17
C PHE A 174 -13.94 -9.12 19.71
N MET A 175 -13.14 -10.15 19.43
CA MET A 175 -13.65 -11.45 18.99
C MET A 175 -14.47 -12.16 20.07
N ILE A 176 -14.09 -12.06 21.35
CA ILE A 176 -14.87 -12.56 22.49
C ILE A 176 -16.24 -11.87 22.54
N LYS A 177 -16.27 -10.55 22.38
CA LYS A 177 -17.52 -9.76 22.35
C LYS A 177 -18.40 -10.19 21.18
N MET A 178 -17.88 -10.20 19.96
CA MET A 178 -18.64 -10.59 18.76
C MET A 178 -19.15 -12.02 18.85
N SER A 179 -18.35 -12.96 19.37
CA SER A 179 -18.78 -14.36 19.56
C SER A 179 -19.93 -14.50 20.55
N LYS A 180 -20.01 -13.62 21.57
CA LYS A 180 -21.13 -13.59 22.52
C LYS A 180 -22.39 -12.98 21.93
N GLU A 181 -22.26 -11.99 21.05
CA GLU A 181 -23.38 -11.32 20.39
C GLU A 181 -23.96 -12.20 19.26
N HIS A 182 -23.10 -12.93 18.53
CA HIS A 182 -23.42 -13.72 17.34
C HIS A 182 -23.19 -15.23 17.53
N LYS A 183 -23.68 -15.79 18.64
CA LYS A 183 -23.37 -17.16 19.08
C LYS A 183 -23.67 -18.26 18.05
N HIS A 184 -24.64 -18.03 17.16
CA HIS A 184 -25.04 -19.01 16.14
C HIS A 184 -24.27 -18.86 14.82
N ASP A 185 -23.49 -17.79 14.70
CA ASP A 185 -22.76 -17.42 13.48
C ASP A 185 -21.26 -17.74 13.56
N VAL A 186 -20.78 -18.12 14.75
CA VAL A 186 -19.39 -18.56 15.00
C VAL A 186 -19.11 -19.85 14.23
N LYS A 187 -18.01 -19.87 13.48
CA LYS A 187 -17.54 -21.04 12.71
C LYS A 187 -16.45 -21.79 13.45
N GLU A 188 -16.22 -23.05 13.07
CA GLU A 188 -15.25 -23.94 13.73
C GLU A 188 -13.83 -23.39 13.65
N GLU A 189 -13.51 -22.71 12.55
CA GLU A 189 -12.22 -22.08 12.31
C GLU A 189 -12.01 -20.78 13.13
N GLY A 190 -13.02 -20.31 13.87
CA GLY A 190 -12.90 -19.18 14.81
C GLY A 190 -13.29 -17.81 14.26
N TYR A 191 -13.64 -17.71 12.97
CA TYR A 191 -14.28 -16.52 12.41
C TYR A 191 -15.81 -16.53 12.64
N ILE A 192 -16.43 -15.38 12.50
CA ILE A 192 -17.89 -15.20 12.64
C ILE A 192 -18.42 -14.76 11.27
N LEU A 193 -19.45 -15.43 10.76
CA LEU A 193 -20.06 -15.10 9.47
C LEU A 193 -21.56 -14.87 9.64
N ILE A 194 -21.96 -13.62 9.42
CA ILE A 194 -23.34 -13.15 9.54
C ILE A 194 -23.87 -12.88 8.13
N GLU A 195 -25.04 -13.44 7.81
CA GLU A 195 -25.80 -13.09 6.61
C GLU A 195 -26.76 -11.94 6.96
N ASN A 196 -26.49 -10.75 6.42
CA ASN A 196 -27.28 -9.55 6.68
C ASN A 196 -28.52 -9.49 5.79
N GLU A 197 -28.37 -9.86 4.51
CA GLU A 197 -29.44 -9.91 3.52
C GLU A 197 -29.31 -11.15 2.64
N GLU A 198 -30.46 -11.79 2.37
CA GLU A 198 -30.54 -12.97 1.50
C GLU A 198 -30.23 -12.60 0.03
N GLY A 199 -29.55 -13.51 -0.66
CA GLY A 199 -29.17 -13.37 -2.05
C GLY A 199 -29.87 -14.37 -2.97
N SER A 200 -29.21 -14.68 -4.09
CA SER A 200 -29.59 -15.84 -4.90
C SER A 200 -29.21 -17.15 -4.19
N GLU A 201 -29.70 -18.29 -4.70
CA GLU A 201 -29.28 -19.62 -4.24
C GLU A 201 -27.95 -20.11 -4.84
N THR A 202 -27.18 -19.23 -5.50
CA THR A 202 -25.95 -19.59 -6.22
C THR A 202 -24.74 -19.49 -5.30
N PRO A 203 -24.01 -20.59 -5.01
CA PRO A 203 -22.79 -20.54 -4.21
C PRO A 203 -21.65 -19.79 -4.91
N ILE A 204 -20.72 -19.24 -4.13
CA ILE A 204 -19.49 -18.64 -4.66
C ILE A 204 -18.52 -19.73 -5.15
N ASP A 205 -18.03 -19.62 -6.40
CA ASP A 205 -17.00 -20.48 -6.97
C ASP A 205 -15.62 -19.84 -6.81
N LEU A 206 -14.84 -20.31 -5.82
CA LEU A 206 -13.52 -19.78 -5.49
C LEU A 206 -12.49 -19.79 -6.63
N SER A 207 -12.74 -20.54 -7.71
CA SER A 207 -11.84 -20.60 -8.88
C SER A 207 -12.07 -19.48 -9.90
N GLY A 208 -13.17 -18.76 -9.77
CA GLY A 208 -13.60 -17.72 -10.71
C GLY A 208 -13.11 -16.31 -10.37
N GLU A 209 -13.73 -15.35 -11.05
CA GLU A 209 -13.67 -13.92 -10.75
C GLU A 209 -15.03 -13.42 -10.30
N TYR A 210 -15.03 -12.40 -9.46
CA TYR A 210 -16.22 -11.82 -8.85
C TYR A 210 -16.28 -10.34 -9.14
N ASN A 211 -17.46 -9.84 -9.52
CA ASN A 211 -17.79 -8.44 -9.37
C ASN A 211 -18.31 -8.25 -7.94
N ILE A 212 -17.55 -7.58 -7.08
CA ILE A 212 -17.78 -7.55 -5.64
C ILE A 212 -17.72 -6.13 -5.08
N VAL A 213 -18.54 -5.87 -4.07
CA VAL A 213 -18.42 -4.72 -3.18
C VAL A 213 -17.94 -5.23 -1.82
N TYR A 214 -16.92 -4.60 -1.26
CA TYR A 214 -16.45 -4.94 0.08
C TYR A 214 -15.92 -3.71 0.83
N THR A 215 -16.01 -3.79 2.14
CA THR A 215 -15.45 -2.79 3.07
C THR A 215 -14.78 -3.53 4.22
N MET A 216 -13.54 -3.19 4.53
CA MET A 216 -12.82 -3.69 5.69
C MET A 216 -12.64 -2.57 6.70
N THR A 217 -12.97 -2.85 7.96
CA THR A 217 -12.82 -1.90 9.06
C THR A 217 -11.96 -2.50 10.17
N ASN A 218 -11.34 -1.62 10.97
CA ASN A 218 -10.71 -2.02 12.23
C ASN A 218 -11.78 -2.33 13.30
N ILE A 219 -11.35 -2.74 14.49
CA ILE A 219 -12.25 -3.03 15.61
C ILE A 219 -13.02 -1.81 16.15
N ALA A 220 -12.58 -0.59 15.83
CA ALA A 220 -13.27 0.66 16.16
C ALA A 220 -14.34 1.05 15.11
N GLY A 221 -14.38 0.36 13.96
CA GLY A 221 -15.28 0.65 12.86
C GLY A 221 -14.73 1.63 11.81
N ASP A 222 -13.48 2.06 11.95
CA ASP A 222 -12.85 2.92 10.95
C ASP A 222 -12.55 2.12 9.67
N THR A 223 -12.91 2.68 8.53
CA THR A 223 -12.63 2.09 7.22
C THR A 223 -11.14 2.04 6.96
N ILE A 224 -10.62 0.84 6.76
CA ILE A 224 -9.27 0.58 6.26
C ILE A 224 -9.31 0.59 4.73
N ILE A 225 -10.30 -0.11 4.16
CA ILE A 225 -10.38 -0.42 2.73
C ILE A 225 -11.84 -0.44 2.33
N SER A 226 -12.16 0.12 1.18
CA SER A 226 -13.52 0.07 0.66
C SER A 226 -13.51 0.17 -0.85
N THR A 227 -14.34 -0.63 -1.50
CA THR A 227 -14.68 -0.40 -2.91
C THR A 227 -15.76 0.70 -3.06
N LEU A 228 -16.49 1.03 -1.99
CA LEU A 228 -17.45 2.13 -1.95
C LEU A 228 -16.73 3.48 -2.02
N LYS A 229 -16.61 4.03 -3.22
CA LYS A 229 -15.97 5.33 -3.47
C LYS A 229 -16.91 6.49 -3.15
N ASP A 230 -18.19 6.34 -3.51
CA ASP A 230 -19.25 7.29 -3.21
C ASP A 230 -20.51 6.51 -2.80
N PRO A 231 -21.04 6.74 -1.58
CA PRO A 231 -22.27 6.11 -1.11
C PRO A 231 -23.50 6.37 -1.99
N LYS A 232 -23.45 7.34 -2.91
CA LYS A 232 -24.54 7.66 -3.85
C LYS A 232 -24.50 6.81 -5.12
N LEU A 233 -23.37 6.18 -5.43
CA LEU A 233 -23.25 5.29 -6.59
C LEU A 233 -23.91 3.95 -6.30
N SER A 234 -24.37 3.28 -7.34
CA SER A 234 -24.89 1.90 -7.23
C SER A 234 -23.80 0.91 -6.83
N ASP A 235 -24.20 -0.27 -6.35
CA ASP A 235 -23.26 -1.35 -6.07
C ASP A 235 -22.47 -1.73 -7.32
N GLU A 236 -23.10 -1.80 -8.49
CA GLU A 236 -22.41 -2.08 -9.76
C GLU A 236 -21.33 -1.04 -10.10
N GLU A 237 -21.56 0.24 -9.78
CA GLU A 237 -20.60 1.31 -10.03
C GLU A 237 -19.46 1.34 -9.00
N ASN A 238 -19.74 0.89 -7.77
CA ASN A 238 -18.75 0.75 -6.71
C ASN A 238 -18.01 -0.59 -6.74
N ALA A 239 -18.47 -1.56 -7.53
CA ALA A 239 -17.89 -2.89 -7.55
C ALA A 239 -16.53 -2.95 -8.25
N GLN A 240 -15.74 -3.93 -7.85
CA GLN A 240 -14.47 -4.25 -8.47
C GLN A 240 -14.46 -5.71 -8.92
N VAL A 241 -13.81 -5.99 -10.05
CA VAL A 241 -13.52 -7.35 -10.49
C VAL A 241 -12.26 -7.86 -9.80
N VAL A 242 -12.38 -8.95 -9.06
CA VAL A 242 -11.28 -9.57 -8.28
C VAL A 242 -11.41 -11.09 -8.28
N ASN A 243 -10.41 -11.79 -7.75
CA ASN A 243 -10.45 -13.23 -7.52
C ASN A 243 -9.92 -13.56 -6.11
N ALA A 244 -10.09 -14.81 -5.68
CA ALA A 244 -9.76 -15.25 -4.33
C ALA A 244 -8.24 -15.26 -4.01
N ASP A 245 -7.38 -15.16 -5.03
CA ASP A 245 -5.92 -15.05 -4.85
C ASP A 245 -5.47 -13.60 -4.61
N ASP A 246 -6.37 -12.62 -4.74
CA ASP A 246 -6.02 -11.22 -4.48
C ASP A 246 -5.58 -11.05 -3.03
N ILE A 247 -4.45 -10.35 -2.84
CA ILE A 247 -3.82 -10.10 -1.53
C ILE A 247 -4.75 -9.37 -0.57
N VAL A 248 -5.75 -8.64 -1.10
CA VAL A 248 -6.76 -7.99 -0.26
C VAL A 248 -7.62 -8.99 0.50
N PHE A 249 -7.86 -10.20 0.00
CA PHE A 249 -8.73 -11.16 0.68
C PHE A 249 -7.96 -12.06 1.67
N PRO A 250 -8.19 -11.90 2.98
CA PRO A 250 -7.56 -12.74 3.97
C PRO A 250 -8.17 -14.15 3.99
N GLU A 251 -7.54 -15.08 4.71
CA GLU A 251 -8.00 -16.47 4.80
C GLU A 251 -9.44 -16.56 5.33
N ALA A 252 -9.82 -15.72 6.29
CA ALA A 252 -11.19 -15.63 6.82
C ALA A 252 -12.23 -15.41 5.72
N TRP A 253 -11.94 -14.54 4.74
CA TRP A 253 -12.87 -14.30 3.63
C TRP A 253 -12.99 -15.53 2.73
N LYS A 254 -11.88 -16.24 2.47
CA LYS A 254 -11.87 -17.45 1.62
C LYS A 254 -12.62 -18.60 2.29
N LEU A 255 -12.50 -18.74 3.61
CA LEU A 255 -13.26 -19.69 4.40
C LEU A 255 -14.76 -19.34 4.41
N ALA A 256 -15.08 -18.07 4.66
CA ALA A 256 -16.45 -17.56 4.63
C ALA A 256 -17.12 -17.76 3.27
N ALA A 257 -16.42 -17.44 2.18
CA ALA A 257 -16.93 -17.50 0.81
C ALA A 257 -17.46 -18.89 0.41
N LYS A 258 -16.92 -19.98 0.99
CA LYS A 258 -17.44 -21.35 0.79
C LYS A 258 -18.90 -21.53 1.23
N ASN A 259 -19.39 -20.64 2.10
CA ASN A 259 -20.75 -20.63 2.65
C ASN A 259 -21.56 -19.41 2.20
N MET A 260 -20.99 -18.54 1.37
CA MET A 260 -21.66 -17.34 0.86
C MET A 260 -22.39 -17.64 -0.45
N LYS A 261 -23.34 -16.76 -0.79
CA LYS A 261 -24.10 -16.82 -2.04
C LYS A 261 -24.00 -15.52 -2.83
N VAL A 262 -24.11 -15.62 -4.16
CA VAL A 262 -24.15 -14.44 -5.04
C VAL A 262 -25.38 -13.60 -4.72
N GLY A 263 -25.19 -12.29 -4.54
CA GLY A 263 -26.22 -11.29 -4.26
C GLY A 263 -26.52 -11.09 -2.78
N ALA A 264 -26.09 -12.01 -1.90
CA ALA A 264 -26.28 -11.90 -0.46
C ALA A 264 -25.24 -10.95 0.16
N GLU A 265 -25.61 -10.34 1.28
CA GLU A 265 -24.75 -9.43 2.03
C GLU A 265 -24.24 -10.09 3.29
N TYR A 266 -22.92 -10.07 3.49
CA TYR A 266 -22.29 -10.72 4.63
C TYR A 266 -21.40 -9.79 5.44
N THR A 267 -21.36 -10.02 6.74
CA THR A 267 -20.36 -9.45 7.65
C THR A 267 -19.51 -10.58 8.21
N ILE A 268 -18.19 -10.42 8.15
CA ILE A 268 -17.20 -11.37 8.67
C ILE A 268 -16.40 -10.67 9.76
N HIS A 269 -16.42 -11.20 10.98
CA HIS A 269 -15.48 -10.79 12.03
C HIS A 269 -14.39 -11.83 12.17
N THR A 270 -13.14 -11.39 12.23
CA THR A 270 -11.99 -12.31 12.29
C THR A 270 -10.85 -11.76 13.15
N SER A 271 -10.16 -12.66 13.84
CA SER A 271 -8.88 -12.38 14.51
C SER A 271 -7.77 -12.17 13.49
N HIS A 272 -6.61 -11.73 13.99
CA HIS A 272 -5.43 -11.54 13.15
C HIS A 272 -4.95 -12.84 12.49
N GLU A 273 -5.14 -14.00 13.13
CA GLU A 273 -4.67 -15.31 12.64
C GLU A 273 -5.26 -15.67 11.27
N LEU A 274 -6.55 -15.41 11.07
CA LEU A 274 -7.23 -15.62 9.79
C LEU A 274 -7.32 -14.34 8.95
N ALA A 275 -6.88 -13.20 9.49
CA ALA A 275 -6.73 -11.95 8.75
C ALA A 275 -5.35 -11.87 8.06
N TYR A 276 -4.45 -11.05 8.59
CA TYR A 276 -3.13 -10.77 7.99
C TYR A 276 -1.95 -11.11 8.93
N GLY A 277 -2.21 -11.86 9.99
CA GLY A 277 -1.21 -12.43 10.89
C GLY A 277 -0.37 -11.38 11.63
N GLU A 278 0.84 -11.82 11.97
CA GLU A 278 1.82 -11.05 12.74
C GLU A 278 2.52 -9.97 11.90
N GLU A 279 2.46 -10.08 10.58
CA GLU A 279 3.11 -9.12 9.66
C GLU A 279 2.17 -7.99 9.23
N GLY A 280 0.86 -8.21 9.33
CA GLY A 280 -0.14 -7.31 8.76
C GLY A 280 -0.10 -7.31 7.23
N LEU A 281 -0.52 -6.21 6.62
CA LEU A 281 -0.50 -6.07 5.17
C LEU A 281 -0.10 -4.64 4.77
N ARG A 282 0.86 -4.52 3.85
CA ARG A 282 1.18 -3.27 3.14
C ARG A 282 0.92 -3.47 1.66
N SER A 283 0.04 -2.66 1.06
CA SER A 283 -0.22 -2.80 -0.37
C SER A 283 0.96 -2.28 -1.20
N PRO A 284 1.52 -3.08 -2.13
CA PRO A 284 2.62 -2.63 -2.97
C PRO A 284 2.21 -1.49 -3.92
N ASN A 285 0.92 -1.40 -4.27
CA ASN A 285 0.39 -0.44 -5.24
C ASN A 285 -0.32 0.76 -4.58
N SER A 286 -0.45 0.75 -3.25
CA SER A 286 -1.13 1.80 -2.50
C SER A 286 -0.41 1.98 -1.16
N PRO A 287 0.61 2.84 -1.07
CA PRO A 287 1.46 2.94 0.12
C PRO A 287 0.71 3.39 1.38
N ASN A 288 -0.45 4.03 1.24
CA ASN A 288 -1.32 4.43 2.35
C ASN A 288 -2.24 3.29 2.83
N TYR A 289 -2.32 2.19 2.09
CA TYR A 289 -3.04 1.00 2.50
C TYR A 289 -2.12 0.18 3.40
N VAL A 290 -2.42 0.20 4.70
CA VAL A 290 -1.67 -0.55 5.71
C VAL A 290 -2.66 -1.14 6.71
N ILE A 291 -2.56 -2.45 6.89
CA ILE A 291 -3.19 -3.18 7.99
C ILE A 291 -2.07 -3.51 8.97
N GLN A 292 -2.25 -3.11 10.21
CA GLN A 292 -1.23 -3.30 11.23
C GLN A 292 -1.10 -4.80 11.57
N PRO A 293 0.10 -5.27 11.92
CA PRO A 293 0.31 -6.53 12.64
C PRO A 293 -0.74 -6.80 13.71
N PHE A 294 -1.12 -8.06 13.88
CA PHE A 294 -2.00 -8.53 14.95
C PHE A 294 -3.40 -7.88 14.96
N SER A 295 -3.84 -7.30 13.85
CA SER A 295 -5.16 -6.66 13.77
C SER A 295 -6.27 -7.68 13.57
N ALA A 296 -7.24 -7.70 14.47
CA ALA A 296 -8.59 -8.19 14.17
C ALA A 296 -9.32 -7.17 13.27
N ILE A 297 -10.19 -7.66 12.39
CA ILE A 297 -10.91 -6.82 11.42
C ILE A 297 -12.35 -7.29 11.24
N THR A 298 -13.15 -6.39 10.68
CA THR A 298 -14.48 -6.70 10.15
C THR A 298 -14.48 -6.53 8.64
N ILE A 299 -15.09 -7.46 7.91
CA ILE A 299 -15.23 -7.43 6.46
C ILE A 299 -16.72 -7.46 6.12
N TYR A 300 -17.22 -6.38 5.56
CA TYR A 300 -18.47 -6.40 4.80
C TYR A 300 -18.17 -6.87 3.38
N SER A 301 -19.00 -7.77 2.85
CA SER A 301 -18.79 -8.34 1.52
C SER A 301 -20.12 -8.68 0.84
N LYS A 302 -20.25 -8.26 -0.42
CA LYS A 302 -21.38 -8.58 -1.31
C LYS A 302 -20.86 -8.92 -2.71
N VAL A 303 -20.96 -10.19 -3.10
CA VAL A 303 -20.61 -10.64 -4.45
C VAL A 303 -21.81 -10.44 -5.36
N LEU A 304 -21.76 -9.46 -6.26
CA LEU A 304 -22.87 -9.12 -7.16
C LEU A 304 -23.03 -10.15 -8.28
N SER A 305 -21.90 -10.59 -8.85
CA SER A 305 -21.85 -11.60 -9.89
C SER A 305 -20.50 -12.31 -9.90
N GLN A 306 -20.46 -13.46 -10.56
CA GLN A 306 -19.23 -14.24 -10.72
C GLN A 306 -19.13 -14.80 -12.14
N GLY A 307 -17.91 -15.13 -12.55
CA GLY A 307 -17.63 -15.70 -13.86
C GLY A 307 -16.33 -16.47 -13.91
N GLU A 308 -16.04 -17.04 -15.07
CA GLU A 308 -14.76 -17.70 -15.32
C GLU A 308 -13.61 -16.70 -15.18
N ARG A 309 -12.51 -17.13 -14.55
CA ARG A 309 -11.29 -16.33 -14.44
C ARG A 309 -10.79 -15.88 -15.82
N PHE A 310 -10.41 -14.61 -15.92
CA PHE A 310 -10.06 -13.92 -17.15
C PHE A 310 -11.19 -13.92 -18.21
N GLY A 311 -12.45 -14.08 -17.79
CA GLY A 311 -13.59 -14.18 -18.70
C GLY A 311 -13.74 -12.94 -19.58
N GLU A 312 -13.54 -11.74 -19.01
CA GLU A 312 -13.58 -10.48 -19.77
C GLU A 312 -12.45 -10.42 -20.80
N VAL A 313 -11.24 -10.80 -20.42
CA VAL A 313 -10.05 -10.83 -21.31
C VAL A 313 -10.29 -11.78 -22.48
N LYS A 314 -10.76 -13.01 -22.20
CA LYS A 314 -11.10 -14.01 -23.21
C LYS A 314 -12.19 -13.51 -24.15
N ALA A 315 -13.24 -12.89 -23.60
CA ALA A 315 -14.35 -12.35 -24.39
C ALA A 315 -13.91 -11.19 -25.30
N ASN A 316 -13.09 -10.26 -24.79
CA ASN A 316 -12.53 -9.16 -25.59
C ASN A 316 -11.60 -9.70 -26.68
N GLY A 317 -10.74 -10.65 -26.34
CA GLY A 317 -9.87 -11.32 -27.30
C GLY A 317 -10.65 -12.00 -28.43
N GLN A 318 -11.75 -12.69 -28.11
CA GLN A 318 -12.62 -13.31 -29.10
C GLN A 318 -13.27 -12.27 -30.03
N LYS A 319 -13.75 -11.13 -29.48
CA LYS A 319 -14.28 -10.03 -30.29
C LYS A 319 -13.23 -9.49 -31.27
N VAL A 320 -11.99 -9.28 -30.81
CA VAL A 320 -10.88 -8.81 -31.66
C VAL A 320 -10.58 -9.80 -32.79
N ILE A 321 -10.57 -11.10 -32.50
CA ILE A 321 -10.39 -12.17 -33.48
C ILE A 321 -11.50 -12.14 -34.53
N GLU A 322 -12.77 -12.12 -34.13
CA GLU A 322 -13.90 -12.10 -35.08
C GLU A 322 -13.91 -10.83 -35.95
N GLN A 323 -13.62 -9.68 -35.35
CA GLN A 323 -13.46 -8.43 -36.11
C GLN A 323 -12.31 -8.50 -37.11
N ALA A 324 -11.20 -9.13 -36.75
CA ALA A 324 -10.04 -9.28 -37.63
C ALA A 324 -10.36 -10.16 -38.84
N LYS A 325 -11.09 -11.26 -38.66
CA LYS A 325 -11.52 -12.15 -39.75
C LYS A 325 -12.34 -11.44 -40.83
N MET A 326 -13.09 -10.40 -40.45
CA MET A 326 -13.95 -9.64 -41.36
C MET A 326 -13.21 -8.55 -42.15
N ARG A 327 -11.94 -8.27 -41.86
CA ARG A 327 -11.18 -7.22 -42.57
C ARG A 327 -10.84 -7.66 -44.00
N PRO A 328 -10.86 -6.74 -44.99
CA PRO A 328 -10.38 -7.06 -46.34
C PRO A 328 -8.89 -7.43 -46.31
N ASN A 329 -8.43 -8.19 -47.31
CA ASN A 329 -7.03 -8.64 -47.44
C ASN A 329 -6.52 -9.43 -46.22
N THR A 330 -7.40 -10.23 -45.62
CA THR A 330 -7.10 -11.02 -44.42
C THR A 330 -6.99 -12.50 -44.74
N LYS A 331 -5.94 -13.13 -44.20
CA LYS A 331 -5.73 -14.58 -44.16
C LYS A 331 -5.94 -15.06 -42.73
N VAL A 332 -6.78 -16.08 -42.56
CA VAL A 332 -6.91 -16.84 -41.31
C VAL A 332 -6.11 -18.12 -41.47
N ASP A 333 -5.11 -18.33 -40.62
CA ASP A 333 -4.28 -19.53 -40.66
C ASP A 333 -4.88 -20.67 -39.83
N THR A 334 -4.53 -21.92 -40.17
CA THR A 334 -4.95 -23.12 -39.44
C THR A 334 -4.48 -23.16 -37.99
N SER A 335 -3.35 -22.50 -37.68
CA SER A 335 -2.86 -22.34 -36.31
C SER A 335 -3.65 -21.32 -35.50
N GLY A 336 -4.49 -20.48 -36.16
CA GLY A 336 -5.39 -19.53 -35.51
C GLY A 336 -4.96 -18.06 -35.57
N TYR A 337 -3.75 -17.73 -36.05
CA TYR A 337 -3.40 -16.33 -36.27
C TYR A 337 -4.18 -15.73 -37.45
N ILE A 338 -4.38 -14.42 -37.40
CA ILE A 338 -5.06 -13.66 -38.45
C ILE A 338 -4.13 -12.57 -38.96
N LEU A 339 -3.80 -12.65 -40.25
CA LEU A 339 -2.89 -11.71 -40.92
C LEU A 339 -3.66 -10.88 -41.94
N THR A 340 -3.76 -9.58 -41.69
CA THR A 340 -4.29 -8.59 -42.64
C THR A 340 -3.13 -7.86 -43.30
N THR A 341 -3.09 -7.87 -44.64
CA THR A 341 -2.11 -7.08 -45.41
C THR A 341 -2.64 -5.66 -45.54
N LEU A 342 -1.94 -4.69 -44.96
CA LEU A 342 -2.28 -3.27 -45.09
C LEU A 342 -1.61 -2.70 -46.35
N GLU A 343 -0.32 -2.97 -46.50
CA GLU A 343 0.48 -2.59 -47.67
C GLU A 343 1.44 -3.74 -48.00
N GLU A 344 1.40 -4.23 -49.24
CA GLU A 344 2.25 -5.35 -49.64
C GLU A 344 3.67 -4.85 -49.94
N GLY A 345 4.66 -5.51 -49.33
CA GLY A 345 6.07 -5.19 -49.54
C GLY A 345 6.56 -5.54 -50.94
N LYS A 346 7.58 -4.83 -51.42
CA LYS A 346 8.19 -5.04 -52.74
C LYS A 346 9.49 -5.83 -52.68
N GLY A 347 10.03 -6.04 -51.49
CA GLY A 347 11.28 -6.76 -51.30
C GLY A 347 11.12 -8.28 -51.21
N PRO A 348 12.19 -8.99 -50.82
CA PRO A 348 12.15 -10.43 -50.63
C PRO A 348 11.14 -10.82 -49.54
N LYS A 349 10.63 -12.05 -49.65
CA LYS A 349 9.78 -12.68 -48.64
C LYS A 349 10.68 -13.17 -47.50
N VAL A 350 10.26 -12.90 -46.26
CA VAL A 350 11.00 -13.34 -45.07
C VAL A 350 11.01 -14.87 -45.01
N GLN A 351 12.16 -15.49 -44.73
CA GLN A 351 12.26 -16.94 -44.58
C GLN A 351 12.03 -17.37 -43.12
N LYS A 352 11.67 -18.64 -42.92
CA LYS A 352 11.55 -19.20 -41.58
C LYS A 352 12.92 -19.21 -40.89
N GLY A 353 12.96 -18.75 -39.64
CA GLY A 353 14.18 -18.69 -38.84
C GLY A 353 15.09 -17.48 -39.16
N ASP A 354 14.71 -16.62 -40.10
CA ASP A 354 15.45 -15.38 -40.38
C ASP A 354 15.47 -14.44 -39.17
N ASP A 355 16.46 -13.54 -39.17
CA ASP A 355 16.35 -12.31 -38.41
C ASP A 355 15.53 -11.28 -39.20
N VAL A 356 14.79 -10.45 -38.48
CA VAL A 356 13.93 -9.42 -39.04
C VAL A 356 14.13 -8.11 -38.29
N GLN A 357 14.41 -7.05 -39.04
CA GLN A 357 14.33 -5.68 -38.58
C GLN A 357 12.94 -5.13 -38.92
N ALA A 358 12.17 -4.76 -37.90
CA ALA A 358 10.80 -4.30 -38.09
C ALA A 358 10.42 -3.24 -37.06
N HIS A 359 9.60 -2.28 -37.50
CA HIS A 359 8.79 -1.52 -36.57
C HIS A 359 7.52 -2.29 -36.25
N TYR A 360 7.08 -2.19 -35.01
CA TYR A 360 5.79 -2.67 -34.56
C TYR A 360 5.12 -1.75 -33.55
N ILE A 361 3.79 -1.85 -33.48
CA ILE A 361 2.93 -1.37 -32.39
C ILE A 361 2.18 -2.58 -31.84
N LEU A 362 2.30 -2.81 -30.54
CA LEU A 362 1.61 -3.88 -29.83
C LEU A 362 0.44 -3.31 -29.03
N SER A 363 -0.75 -3.88 -29.22
CA SER A 363 -1.93 -3.56 -28.44
C SER A 363 -2.60 -4.79 -27.84
N ASN A 364 -3.23 -4.61 -26.66
CA ASN A 364 -4.03 -5.63 -25.99
C ASN A 364 -5.44 -5.75 -26.60
N SER A 365 -6.28 -6.66 -26.08
CA SER A 365 -7.65 -6.86 -26.59
C SER A 365 -8.60 -5.68 -26.31
N LYS A 366 -8.25 -4.76 -25.41
CA LYS A 366 -8.97 -3.49 -25.19
C LYS A 366 -8.56 -2.40 -26.20
N GLY A 367 -7.53 -2.65 -27.00
CA GLY A 367 -6.99 -1.69 -27.98
C GLY A 367 -5.95 -0.72 -27.41
N GLU A 368 -5.55 -0.90 -26.15
CA GLU A 368 -4.54 -0.08 -25.49
C GLU A 368 -3.15 -0.46 -26.02
N VAL A 369 -2.31 0.53 -26.32
CA VAL A 369 -0.94 0.30 -26.80
C VAL A 369 -0.05 -0.06 -25.62
N ILE A 370 0.54 -1.25 -25.66
CA ILE A 370 1.49 -1.76 -24.66
C ILE A 370 2.92 -1.37 -25.04
N GLU A 371 3.29 -1.55 -26.32
CA GLU A 371 4.63 -1.24 -26.83
C GLU A 371 4.55 -0.53 -28.17
N ASN A 372 5.47 0.41 -28.40
CA ASN A 372 5.57 1.13 -29.66
C ASN A 372 7.04 1.38 -30.03
N SER A 373 7.54 0.59 -30.98
CA SER A 373 8.94 0.67 -31.42
C SER A 373 9.29 1.97 -32.15
N TYR A 374 8.32 2.67 -32.76
CA TYR A 374 8.58 3.95 -33.43
C TYR A 374 8.97 5.02 -32.41
N MET A 375 8.31 5.04 -31.25
CA MET A 375 8.64 5.98 -30.18
C MET A 375 10.04 5.69 -29.61
N ALA A 376 10.35 4.41 -29.34
CA ALA A 376 11.65 4.01 -28.82
C ALA A 376 12.80 4.33 -29.81
N SER A 377 12.59 4.13 -31.11
CA SER A 377 13.56 4.45 -32.16
C SER A 377 13.77 5.97 -32.30
N SER A 378 12.69 6.74 -32.34
CA SER A 378 12.74 8.21 -32.47
C SER A 378 13.43 8.89 -31.29
N GLN A 379 13.07 8.51 -30.05
CA GLN A 379 13.64 9.09 -28.84
C GLN A 379 15.15 8.84 -28.71
N ASN A 380 15.64 7.70 -29.19
CA ASN A 380 17.04 7.30 -29.06
C ASN A 380 17.86 7.49 -30.34
N ASN A 381 17.24 8.02 -31.41
CA ASN A 381 17.80 8.13 -32.75
C ASN A 381 18.43 6.81 -33.24
N GLN A 382 17.78 5.68 -32.92
CA GLN A 382 18.21 4.32 -33.25
C GLN A 382 17.38 3.77 -34.42
N PRO A 383 17.91 2.84 -35.22
CA PRO A 383 17.10 2.15 -36.24
C PRO A 383 16.00 1.29 -35.60
N ALA A 384 15.09 0.77 -36.43
CA ALA A 384 14.11 -0.21 -35.99
C ALA A 384 14.78 -1.42 -35.29
N PRO A 385 14.15 -1.98 -34.24
CA PRO A 385 14.70 -3.13 -33.54
C PRO A 385 14.79 -4.35 -34.45
N SER A 386 15.78 -5.20 -34.19
CA SER A 386 16.00 -6.47 -34.91
C SER A 386 15.69 -7.64 -33.99
N PHE A 387 15.01 -8.65 -34.54
CA PHE A 387 14.51 -9.81 -33.83
C PHE A 387 14.95 -11.08 -34.56
N SER A 388 15.43 -12.08 -33.83
CA SER A 388 15.54 -13.43 -34.37
C SER A 388 14.16 -14.06 -34.30
N LEU A 389 13.65 -14.60 -35.41
CA LEU A 389 12.34 -15.25 -35.38
C LEU A 389 12.31 -16.41 -34.36
N ASN A 390 13.42 -17.09 -34.12
CA ASN A 390 13.51 -18.15 -33.11
C ASN A 390 13.38 -17.65 -31.67
N GLY A 391 13.56 -16.34 -31.42
CA GLY A 391 13.54 -15.72 -30.09
C GLY A 391 12.27 -14.93 -29.76
N VAL A 392 11.25 -14.96 -30.62
CA VAL A 392 9.99 -14.21 -30.45
C VAL A 392 8.79 -15.14 -30.27
N VAL A 393 7.64 -14.57 -29.93
CA VAL A 393 6.37 -15.30 -29.74
C VAL A 393 6.03 -16.20 -30.93
N LEU A 394 5.39 -17.33 -30.66
CA LEU A 394 5.12 -18.37 -31.64
C LEU A 394 4.34 -17.86 -32.87
N GLY A 395 3.43 -16.92 -32.66
CA GLY A 395 2.68 -16.30 -33.75
C GLY A 395 3.54 -15.50 -34.72
N TRP A 396 4.64 -14.87 -34.27
CA TRP A 396 5.60 -14.21 -35.16
C TRP A 396 6.34 -15.24 -36.02
N GLN A 397 6.78 -16.35 -35.42
CA GLN A 397 7.45 -17.45 -36.11
C GLN A 397 6.61 -18.04 -37.25
N TYR A 398 5.29 -18.08 -37.08
CA TYR A 398 4.38 -18.59 -38.10
C TYR A 398 3.95 -17.53 -39.13
N ALA A 399 3.67 -16.30 -38.68
CA ALA A 399 3.05 -15.30 -39.53
C ALA A 399 4.04 -14.40 -40.30
N ILE A 400 5.19 -14.04 -39.70
CA ILE A 400 6.15 -13.15 -40.37
C ILE A 400 6.75 -13.76 -41.64
N PRO A 401 6.99 -15.08 -41.74
CA PRO A 401 7.39 -15.69 -43.00
C PRO A 401 6.39 -15.50 -44.14
N GLU A 402 5.16 -15.00 -43.90
CA GLU A 402 4.21 -14.64 -44.96
C GLU A 402 4.35 -13.20 -45.46
N MET A 403 5.21 -12.40 -44.83
CA MET A 403 5.42 -10.98 -45.09
C MET A 403 6.61 -10.72 -46.03
N ARG A 404 6.66 -9.51 -46.60
CA ARG A 404 7.75 -9.02 -47.45
C ARG A 404 8.37 -7.75 -46.89
N GLU A 405 9.65 -7.55 -47.18
CA GLU A 405 10.33 -6.29 -46.88
C GLU A 405 9.65 -5.10 -47.56
N GLY A 406 9.56 -4.00 -46.80
CA GLY A 406 8.84 -2.78 -47.14
C GLY A 406 7.31 -2.91 -47.03
N GLY A 407 6.79 -4.03 -46.51
CA GLY A 407 5.37 -4.25 -46.31
C GLY A 407 4.90 -3.88 -44.91
N ARG A 408 3.61 -3.52 -44.81
CA ARG A 408 2.94 -3.24 -43.54
C ARG A 408 1.75 -4.19 -43.35
N TYR A 409 1.69 -4.80 -42.18
CA TYR A 409 0.78 -5.88 -41.86
C TYR A 409 0.13 -5.65 -40.50
N LYS A 410 -1.08 -6.15 -40.33
CA LYS A 410 -1.75 -6.24 -39.03
C LYS A 410 -1.95 -7.71 -38.68
N LEU A 411 -1.34 -8.14 -37.59
CA LEU A 411 -1.31 -9.52 -37.12
C LEU A 411 -2.05 -9.61 -35.79
N VAL A 412 -3.14 -10.37 -35.76
CA VAL A 412 -3.87 -10.70 -34.53
C VAL A 412 -3.48 -12.10 -34.10
N LEU A 413 -2.99 -12.22 -32.87
CA LEU A 413 -2.55 -13.46 -32.26
C LEU A 413 -3.46 -13.84 -31.08
N PRO A 414 -4.12 -15.01 -31.12
CA PRO A 414 -4.75 -15.55 -29.92
C PRO A 414 -3.69 -15.85 -28.85
N TYR A 415 -4.09 -15.87 -27.58
CA TYR A 415 -3.17 -15.97 -26.45
C TYR A 415 -2.18 -17.14 -26.53
N TYR A 416 -2.62 -18.31 -27.02
CA TYR A 416 -1.79 -19.51 -27.15
C TYR A 416 -0.71 -19.42 -28.24
N LEU A 417 -0.79 -18.43 -29.14
CA LEU A 417 0.28 -18.06 -30.08
C LEU A 417 1.10 -16.83 -29.59
N ALA A 418 0.73 -16.28 -28.44
CA ALA A 418 1.35 -15.13 -27.79
C ALA A 418 2.02 -15.53 -26.46
N TYR A 419 1.53 -15.05 -25.32
CA TYR A 419 2.09 -15.29 -23.98
C TYR A 419 1.29 -16.29 -23.13
N GLY A 420 0.31 -16.98 -23.73
CA GLY A 420 -0.36 -18.11 -23.12
C GLY A 420 -1.26 -17.77 -21.93
N GLU A 421 -1.52 -18.77 -21.10
CA GLU A 421 -2.38 -18.70 -19.91
C GLU A 421 -1.71 -17.96 -18.74
N GLN A 422 -0.41 -17.69 -18.82
CA GLN A 422 0.36 -17.05 -17.76
C GLN A 422 0.62 -15.57 -18.04
N GLY A 423 0.66 -15.17 -19.32
CA GLY A 423 1.04 -13.80 -19.68
C GLY A 423 2.51 -13.51 -19.35
N ASN A 424 2.82 -12.25 -19.07
CA ASN A 424 4.09 -11.79 -18.54
C ASN A 424 3.88 -10.52 -17.68
N GLN A 425 4.96 -9.80 -17.35
CA GLN A 425 4.89 -8.59 -16.52
C GLN A 425 3.95 -7.49 -17.07
N SER A 426 3.86 -7.34 -18.39
CA SER A 426 3.10 -6.26 -19.07
C SER A 426 1.84 -6.76 -19.77
N ILE A 427 1.66 -8.07 -19.88
CA ILE A 427 0.61 -8.72 -20.67
C ILE A 427 -0.11 -9.72 -19.77
N GLN A 428 -1.39 -9.49 -19.55
CA GLN A 428 -2.18 -10.37 -18.69
C GLN A 428 -2.35 -11.79 -19.26
N PRO A 429 -2.62 -12.78 -18.40
CA PRO A 429 -3.08 -14.12 -18.80
C PRO A 429 -4.17 -14.11 -19.88
N TYR A 430 -4.10 -15.06 -20.82
CA TYR A 430 -5.11 -15.27 -21.88
C TYR A 430 -5.31 -14.08 -22.84
N GLU A 431 -4.40 -13.10 -22.84
CA GLU A 431 -4.54 -11.90 -23.67
C GLU A 431 -4.35 -12.20 -25.17
N THR A 432 -5.31 -11.75 -25.98
CA THR A 432 -5.16 -11.72 -27.44
C THR A 432 -4.46 -10.42 -27.83
N LEU A 433 -3.41 -10.53 -28.63
CA LEU A 433 -2.56 -9.40 -29.01
C LEU A 433 -2.77 -9.01 -30.46
N THR A 434 -2.70 -7.70 -30.71
CA THR A 434 -2.67 -7.15 -32.06
C THR A 434 -1.34 -6.45 -32.29
N PHE A 435 -0.64 -6.87 -33.34
CA PHE A 435 0.58 -6.24 -33.81
C PHE A 435 0.30 -5.52 -35.13
N GLU A 436 0.66 -4.25 -35.24
CA GLU A 436 0.88 -3.61 -36.54
C GLU A 436 2.37 -3.62 -36.83
N ILE A 437 2.80 -4.30 -37.88
CA ILE A 437 4.21 -4.59 -38.18
C ILE A 437 4.56 -3.96 -39.53
N GLU A 438 5.65 -3.22 -39.58
CA GLU A 438 6.31 -2.74 -40.79
C GLU A 438 7.67 -3.43 -40.91
N VAL A 439 7.82 -4.29 -41.92
CA VAL A 439 9.05 -5.04 -42.15
C VAL A 439 10.04 -4.15 -42.89
N ILE A 440 11.15 -3.79 -42.25
CA ILE A 440 12.18 -2.95 -42.84
C ILE A 440 13.17 -3.81 -43.62
N LYS A 441 13.65 -4.89 -43.00
CA LYS A 441 14.66 -5.78 -43.57
C LYS A 441 14.57 -7.18 -42.98
N SER A 442 14.98 -8.18 -43.74
CA SER A 442 15.19 -9.56 -43.30
C SER A 442 16.57 -10.06 -43.71
N GLY A 443 17.05 -11.09 -43.03
CA GLY A 443 18.30 -11.74 -43.35
C GLY A 443 18.43 -13.07 -42.60
N ALA A 444 19.37 -13.92 -43.02
CA ALA A 444 19.60 -15.19 -42.35
C ALA A 444 19.87 -15.00 -40.85
N GLU A 445 19.61 -16.03 -40.05
CA GLU A 445 19.84 -16.02 -38.60
C GLU A 445 21.24 -15.48 -38.24
N GLY A 446 21.28 -14.55 -37.28
CA GLY A 446 22.51 -13.90 -36.80
C GLY A 446 23.08 -12.80 -37.71
N THR A 447 22.39 -12.43 -38.79
CA THR A 447 22.85 -11.36 -39.70
C THR A 447 22.36 -9.96 -39.30
N LEU A 448 21.22 -9.85 -38.61
CA LEU A 448 20.68 -8.57 -38.15
C LEU A 448 20.69 -8.48 -36.62
N VAL A 449 20.44 -9.58 -35.92
CA VAL A 449 20.60 -9.66 -34.48
C VAL A 449 22.07 -9.95 -34.20
N GLN A 450 22.84 -8.89 -33.95
CA GLN A 450 24.17 -9.08 -33.39
C GLN A 450 23.99 -9.80 -32.05
N SER A 451 24.60 -10.98 -31.91
CA SER A 451 24.83 -11.57 -30.60
C SER A 451 25.42 -10.46 -29.75
N ARG A 452 24.79 -10.15 -28.61
CA ARG A 452 25.53 -9.46 -27.56
C ARG A 452 26.73 -10.37 -27.29
N GLN A 453 27.89 -10.05 -27.86
CA GLN A 453 29.11 -10.33 -27.13
C GLN A 453 28.81 -9.83 -25.72
N PRO A 454 28.99 -10.64 -24.67
CA PRO A 454 28.84 -10.13 -23.31
C PRO A 454 29.65 -8.84 -23.32
N GLN A 455 28.96 -7.70 -23.16
CA GLN A 455 29.63 -6.48 -22.77
C GLN A 455 30.51 -6.94 -21.64
N GLN A 456 31.82 -6.76 -21.77
CA GLN A 456 32.74 -6.99 -20.67
C GLN A 456 32.07 -6.30 -19.50
N GLN A 457 31.46 -7.09 -18.59
CA GLN A 457 31.44 -6.72 -17.20
C GLN A 457 32.90 -6.37 -16.99
N GLN A 458 33.21 -5.09 -16.81
CA GLN A 458 34.49 -4.71 -16.27
C GLN A 458 34.52 -5.39 -14.92
N GLN A 459 34.99 -6.64 -14.93
CA GLN A 459 35.51 -7.29 -13.75
C GLN A 459 36.64 -6.36 -13.38
N PHE A 460 36.40 -5.52 -12.37
CA PHE A 460 37.46 -4.77 -11.75
C PHE A 460 38.58 -5.77 -11.47
N SER A 461 39.80 -5.47 -11.94
CA SER A 461 40.94 -6.32 -11.61
C SER A 461 41.04 -6.44 -10.09
N GLU A 462 41.67 -7.50 -9.58
CA GLU A 462 41.88 -7.64 -8.12
C GLU A 462 42.51 -6.38 -7.51
N GLU A 463 43.36 -5.69 -8.29
CA GLU A 463 43.97 -4.43 -7.92
C GLU A 463 42.97 -3.27 -7.83
N GLN A 464 42.01 -3.19 -8.76
CA GLN A 464 40.93 -2.19 -8.72
C GLN A 464 39.94 -2.44 -7.58
N MET A 465 39.62 -3.71 -7.29
CA MET A 465 38.77 -4.06 -6.15
C MET A 465 39.46 -3.74 -4.83
N ARG A 466 40.77 -4.00 -4.73
CA ARG A 466 41.57 -3.65 -3.56
C ARG A 466 41.65 -2.13 -3.36
N GLN A 467 41.84 -1.36 -4.43
CA GLN A 467 41.84 0.12 -4.34
C GLN A 467 40.49 0.67 -3.89
N LEU A 468 39.38 0.08 -4.37
CA LEU A 468 38.03 0.47 -3.96
C LEU A 468 37.77 0.13 -2.48
N GLN A 469 38.23 -1.04 -2.01
CA GLN A 469 38.14 -1.41 -0.59
C GLN A 469 39.00 -0.52 0.31
N GLU A 470 40.21 -0.16 -0.12
CA GLU A 470 41.08 0.78 0.60
C GLU A 470 40.44 2.18 0.68
N GLN A 471 39.77 2.65 -0.39
CA GLN A 471 39.01 3.91 -0.37
C GLN A 471 37.80 3.87 0.58
N LEU A 472 37.03 2.78 0.58
CA LEU A 472 35.88 2.63 1.46
C LEU A 472 36.30 2.56 2.93
N GLN A 473 37.41 1.89 3.26
CA GLN A 473 37.97 1.88 4.62
C GLN A 473 38.46 3.26 5.06
N GLN A 474 39.09 4.02 4.16
CA GLN A 474 39.50 5.40 4.48
C GLN A 474 38.30 6.33 4.71
N GLN A 475 37.21 6.17 3.97
CA GLN A 475 35.97 6.93 4.20
C GLN A 475 35.31 6.59 5.54
N GLN A 476 35.31 5.31 5.93
CA GLN A 476 34.76 4.90 7.23
C GLN A 476 35.60 5.40 8.41
N GLN A 477 36.91 5.51 8.26
CA GLN A 477 37.80 6.09 9.28
C GLN A 477 37.71 7.62 9.39
N GLN A 478 37.14 8.30 8.40
CA GLN A 478 36.89 9.74 8.46
C GLN A 478 35.50 10.10 9.01
N GLN A 479 34.66 9.10 9.28
CA GLN A 479 33.31 9.25 9.84
C GLN A 479 33.21 8.78 11.31
N GLN A 480 34.34 8.47 11.95
CA GLN A 480 34.52 8.34 13.40
C GLN A 480 35.43 9.47 13.88
#